data_AF-A0A7X7MSN5-F1
#
_entry.id   AF-A0A7X7MSN5-F1
#
_cell.length_a   1.000
_cell.length_b   1.000
_cell.length_c   1.000
_cell.angle_alpha   90.00
_cell.angle_beta   90.00
_cell.angle_gamma   90.00
#
_symmetry.space_group_name_H-M   'P 1'
#
loop_
_entity.id
_entity.type
_entity.pdbx_description
1 polymer ?
#
loop_
_entity_poly.entity_id
_entity_poly.type
_entity_poly.pdbx_seq_one_letter_code
_entity_poly.pdbx_strand_id
1 'polypeptide(L)' 'MSQTSIKIAIPLAEGQLCMHFGHCERFALVDVDLDARAITAREDLVPPPHEPGVLPRWLAEQGVEMILAGGMG' A
#
# COMPACT_ATOMS: atom_id res chain seq x y z
N MET A 1 -15.38 -19.05 -5.59
CA MET A 1 -15.88 -17.85 -4.89
C MET A 1 -15.08 -16.69 -5.45
N SER A 2 -15.73 -15.74 -6.11
CA SER A 2 -15.03 -14.55 -6.62
C SER A 2 -14.56 -13.75 -5.41
N GLN A 3 -13.25 -13.54 -5.26
CA GLN A 3 -12.72 -12.67 -4.22
C GLN A 3 -12.97 -11.23 -4.68
N THR A 4 -13.88 -10.53 -4.01
CA THR A 4 -14.27 -9.14 -4.33
C THR A 4 -13.51 -8.12 -3.47
N SER A 5 -12.71 -8.61 -2.52
CA SER A 5 -11.90 -7.79 -1.63
C SER A 5 -10.45 -7.79 -2.10
N ILE A 6 -9.85 -6.60 -2.20
CA ILE A 6 -8.44 -6.41 -2.53
C ILE A 6 -7.75 -5.57 -1.46
N LYS A 7 -6.43 -5.76 -1.31
CA LYS A 7 -5.60 -4.89 -0.47
C LYS A 7 -4.73 -3.95 -1.29
N ILE A 8 -4.86 -2.65 -1.02
CA ILE A 8 -4.14 -1.59 -1.72
C ILE A 8 -3.11 -0.96 -0.78
N ALA A 9 -1.88 -0.75 -1.24
CA ALA A 9 -0.87 0.02 -0.54
C ALA A 9 -0.75 1.45 -1.10
N ILE A 10 -0.69 2.43 -0.20
CA ILE A 10 -0.53 3.85 -0.52
C ILE A 10 0.70 4.35 0.27
N PRO A 11 1.80 4.75 -0.40
CA PRO A 11 2.95 5.33 0.29
C PRO A 11 2.58 6.72 0.81
N LEU A 12 2.92 7.01 2.06
CA LEU A 12 2.59 8.25 2.74
C LEU A 12 3.83 9.02 3.19
N ALA A 13 3.75 10.34 3.12
CA ALA A 13 4.65 11.30 3.76
C ALA A 13 3.80 12.40 4.39
N GLU A 14 4.00 12.64 5.70
CA GLU A 14 3.21 13.60 6.48
C GLU A 14 1.69 13.33 6.38
N GLY A 15 1.31 12.05 6.33
CA GLY A 15 -0.08 11.61 6.17
C GLY A 15 -0.70 11.84 4.78
N GLN A 16 0.08 12.31 3.80
CA GLN A 16 -0.36 12.55 2.42
C GLN A 16 0.29 11.57 1.45
N LEU A 17 -0.26 11.43 0.23
CA LEU A 17 0.34 10.58 -0.81
C LEU A 17 1.78 11.01 -1.09
N CYS A 18 2.73 10.08 -0.92
CA CYS A 18 4.13 10.32 -1.21
C CYS A 18 4.39 10.34 -2.72
N MET A 19 5.14 11.34 -3.18
CA MET A 19 5.54 11.47 -4.59
C MET A 19 6.65 10.48 -4.98
N HIS A 20 7.36 9.90 -4.01
CA HIS A 20 8.44 8.96 -4.24
C HIS A 20 8.21 7.68 -3.43
N PHE A 21 7.78 6.61 -4.10
CA PHE A 21 7.47 5.31 -3.48
C PHE A 21 8.55 4.83 -2.50
N GLY A 22 9.83 4.91 -2.87
CA GLY A 22 10.95 4.43 -2.04
C GLY A 22 11.29 5.27 -0.80
N HIS A 23 10.76 6.50 -0.67
CA HIS A 23 11.15 7.46 0.38
C HIS A 23 9.96 7.90 1.25
N CYS A 24 8.96 7.02 1.39
CA CYS A 24 7.82 7.26 2.27
C CYS A 24 8.13 6.85 3.72
N GLU A 25 7.47 7.51 4.67
CA GLU A 25 7.58 7.19 6.10
C GLU A 25 6.69 6.02 6.50
N ARG A 26 5.58 5.83 5.78
CA ARG A 26 4.54 4.84 6.06
C ARG A 26 3.89 4.34 4.78
N PHE A 27 3.27 3.18 4.86
CA PHE A 27 2.30 2.70 3.89
C PHE A 27 0.94 2.57 4.57
N ALA A 28 -0.08 3.23 4.05
CA ALA A 28 -1.46 2.87 4.37
C ALA A 28 -1.86 1.66 3.54
N LEU A 29 -2.15 0.56 4.22
CA LEU A 29 -2.76 -0.63 3.65
C LEU A 29 -4.26 -0.53 3.86
N VAL A 30 -5.02 -0.52 2.76
CA VAL A 30 -6.47 -0.43 2.79
C VAL A 30 -7.09 -1.66 2.16
N ASP A 31 -7.98 -2.31 2.91
CA ASP A 31 -8.82 -3.37 2.37
C ASP A 31 -10.05 -2.72 1.73
N VAL A 32 -10.33 -3.10 0.49
CA VAL A 32 -11.41 -2.53 -0.32
C VAL A 32 -12.31 -3.66 -0.79
N ASP A 33 -13.62 -3.51 -0.57
CA ASP A 33 -14.64 -4.32 -1.24
C ASP A 33 -15.07 -3.62 -2.53
N LEU A 34 -14.78 -4.25 -3.67
CA LEU A 34 -15.04 -3.69 -5.00
C LEU A 34 -16.53 -3.66 -5.36
N ASP A 35 -17.31 -4.60 -4.87
CA ASP A 35 -18.75 -4.69 -5.16
C ASP A 35 -19.51 -3.66 -4.31
N ALA A 36 -19.19 -3.59 -3.02
CA ALA A 36 -19.75 -2.60 -2.10
C ALA A 36 -19.19 -1.18 -2.31
N ARG A 37 -18.08 -1.06 -3.07
CA ARG A 37 -17.34 0.19 -3.28
C ARG A 37 -16.95 0.87 -1.97
N ALA A 38 -16.49 0.07 -1.01
CA ALA A 38 -16.25 0.51 0.36
C ALA A 38 -14.83 0.14 0.81
N ILE A 39 -14.21 1.03 1.60
CA ILE A 39 -13.03 0.68 2.39
C ILE A 39 -13.52 -0.04 3.65
N THR A 40 -13.05 -1.26 3.87
CA THR A 40 -13.49 -2.11 4.98
C THR A 40 -12.49 -2.10 6.14
N ALA A 41 -11.21 -1.83 5.88
CA ALA A 41 -10.19 -1.66 6.91
C ALA A 41 -9.05 -0.74 6.42
N ARG A 42 -8.31 -0.20 7.40
CA ARG A 42 -7.06 0.55 7.17
C ARG A 42 -6.05 0.24 8.26
N GLU A 43 -4.81 0.02 7.86
CA GLU A 43 -3.65 -0.10 8.73
C GLU A 43 -2.48 0.72 8.17
N ASP A 44 -1.80 1.49 9.01
CA ASP A 44 -0.62 2.26 8.60
C ASP A 44 0.65 1.61 9.15
N LEU A 45 1.47 1.06 8.25
CA LEU A 45 2.70 0.34 8.56
C LEU A 45 3.95 1.17 8.27
N VAL A 46 4.97 1.02 9.10
CA VAL A 46 6.31 1.57 8.82
C VAL A 46 7.08 0.57 7.96
N PRO A 47 7.60 0.97 6.78
CA PRO A 47 8.34 0.06 5.92
C PRO A 47 9.72 -0.30 6.52
N PRO A 48 10.32 -1.42 6.10
CA PRO A 48 11.72 -1.70 6.38
C PRO A 48 12.63 -0.63 5.74
N PRO A 49 13.92 -0.57 6.12
CA PRO A 49 14.90 0.30 5.49
C PRO A 49 14.87 0.20 3.95
N HIS A 50 14.99 1.35 3.29
CA HIS A 50 14.93 1.42 1.84
C HIS A 50 16.16 0.76 1.20
N GLU A 51 15.92 -0.35 0.51
CA GLU A 51 16.90 -1.05 -0.32
C GLU A 51 16.23 -1.53 -1.63
N PRO A 52 16.98 -1.64 -2.74
CA PRO A 52 16.44 -2.13 -4.00
C PRO A 52 15.75 -3.50 -3.85
N GLY A 53 14.47 -3.56 -4.25
CA GLY A 53 13.67 -4.80 -4.23
C GLY A 53 13.06 -5.19 -2.89
N VAL A 54 13.40 -4.52 -1.79
CA VAL A 54 12.85 -4.85 -0.46
C VAL A 54 11.38 -4.47 -0.33
N LEU A 55 11.01 -3.24 -0.71
CA LEU A 55 9.64 -2.74 -0.54
C LEU A 55 8.59 -3.54 -1.33
N PRO A 56 8.80 -3.88 -2.62
CA PRO A 56 7.83 -4.70 -3.36
C PRO A 56 7.63 -6.09 -2.73
N ARG A 57 8.70 -6.74 -2.28
CA ARG A 57 8.61 -8.04 -1.60
C ARG A 57 7.86 -7.92 -0.27
N TRP A 58 8.22 -6.92 0.54
CA TRP A 58 7.58 -6.67 1.81
C TRP A 58 6.08 -6.40 1.67
N LEU A 59 5.65 -5.59 0.69
CA LEU A 59 4.24 -5.36 0.42
C LEU A 59 3.50 -6.63 -0.03
N ALA A 60 4.13 -7.47 -0.85
CA ALA A 60 3.57 -8.75 -1.25
C ALA A 60 3.37 -9.70 -0.06
N GLU A 61 4.29 -9.71 0.91
CA GLU A 61 4.15 -10.47 2.17
C GLU A 61 2.95 -10.02 3.01
N GLN A 62 2.55 -8.74 2.90
CA GLN A 62 1.33 -8.22 3.54
C GLN A 62 0.04 -8.53 2.78
N GLY A 63 0.13 -9.22 1.64
CA GLY A 63 -1.00 -9.54 0.77
C GLY A 63 -1.48 -8.36 -0.07
N VAL A 64 -0.64 -7.35 -0.31
CA VAL A 64 -0.97 -6.22 -1.18
C VAL A 64 -1.04 -6.68 -2.63
N GLU A 65 -2.12 -6.31 -3.31
CA GLU A 65 -2.37 -6.65 -4.72
C GLU A 65 -2.23 -5.44 -5.65
N MET A 66 -2.36 -4.23 -5.11
CA MET A 66 -2.30 -2.98 -5.86
C MET A 66 -1.54 -1.90 -5.10
N ILE A 67 -0.79 -1.08 -5.81
CA ILE A 67 -0.09 0.09 -5.26
C ILE A 67 -0.64 1.34 -5.95
N LEU A 68 -1.03 2.34 -5.16
CA LEU A 68 -1.37 3.67 -5.64
C LEU A 68 -0.28 4.66 -5.21
N ALA A 69 0.64 4.99 -6.11
CA ALA A 69 1.78 5.86 -5.82
C ALA A 69 1.75 7.13 -6.67
N GLY A 70 2.28 8.24 -6.13
CA GLY A 70 2.48 9.48 -6.89
C GLY A 70 3.63 9.39 -7.91
N GLY A 71 4.61 8.52 -7.64
CA GLY A 71 5.72 8.21 -8.53
C GLY A 71 6.47 6.95 -8.08
N MET A 72 6.89 6.13 -9.05
CA MET A 72 7.77 4.98 -8.83
C MET A 72 9.10 5.28 -9.52
N GLY A 73 10.17 5.41 -8.73
CA GLY A 73 11.51 5.80 -9.18
C GLY A 73 12.57 5.21 -8.27
#